data_AF-A0A5J4NL70-F1
#
_entry.id   AF-A0A5J4NL70-F1
#
_cell.length_a   1.000
_cell.length_b   1.000
_cell.length_c   1.000
_cell.angle_alpha   90.00
_cell.angle_beta   90.00
_cell.angle_gamma   90.00
#
_symmetry.space_group_name_H-M   'P 1'
#
loop_
_entity.id
_entity.type
_entity.pdbx_description
1 polymer ?
#
loop_
_entity_poly.entity_id
_entity_poly.type
_entity_poly.pdbx_seq_one_letter_code
_entity_poly.pdbx_strand_id
1 'polypeptide(L)'
;FTRIATRPTRLQWQQLLAERWNLKPPTLIISIIGSRVEVSKRFKRTFKNGLWKAAESAGCWIISDGLDRGLAKVAGEAVSDYKEAYGKDRMTMVGIATYEKLAFQDLFSSAMKQSRSKDSPIVIKYPPRMSDEESNDEGLSAQSSLDLPYWPKQSLEANKASTTKDTQGKNVNITDGKELTQSQRMRKRHFRLNQNHQFLLLVDQLSESSLEKKRNRCLEMRILFERTIVTWAKVSALRLNFWAVLSHYFN
;
A
#
# COMPACT_ATOMS: atom_id res chain seq x y z
N PHE A 1 7.57 11.56 -4.57
CA PHE A 1 7.91 10.19 -4.10
C PHE A 1 9.37 10.18 -3.66
N THR A 2 9.77 9.23 -2.81
CA THR A 2 11.17 9.04 -2.40
C THR A 2 11.55 7.59 -2.62
N ARG A 3 12.64 7.35 -3.35
CA ARG A 3 13.19 6.01 -3.57
C ARG A 3 14.15 5.65 -2.45
N ILE A 4 14.05 4.44 -1.92
CA ILE A 4 14.84 3.95 -0.80
C ILE A 4 15.59 2.69 -1.23
N ALA A 5 16.89 2.86 -1.47
CA ALA A 5 17.79 1.81 -1.90
C ALA A 5 18.54 1.13 -0.73
N THR A 6 18.71 1.82 0.40
CA THR A 6 19.38 1.34 1.62
C THR A 6 18.51 1.59 2.85
N ARG A 7 18.76 0.92 3.98
CA ARG A 7 17.98 1.12 5.20
C ARG A 7 18.27 2.52 5.79
N PRO A 8 17.30 3.44 5.84
CA PRO A 8 17.54 4.81 6.31
C PRO A 8 17.72 4.84 7.84
N THR A 9 18.54 5.78 8.30
CA THR A 9 18.71 6.07 9.73
C THR A 9 17.54 6.92 10.24
N ARG A 10 17.37 7.00 11.57
CA ARG A 10 16.33 7.82 12.20
C ARG A 10 16.41 9.29 11.80
N LEU A 11 17.63 9.84 11.70
CA LEU A 11 17.84 11.24 11.30
C LEU A 11 17.41 11.47 9.85
N GLN A 12 17.74 10.54 8.94
CA GLN A 12 17.31 10.63 7.55
C GLN A 12 15.78 10.61 7.41
N TRP A 13 15.09 9.81 8.23
CA TRP A 13 13.62 9.83 8.27
C TRP A 13 13.06 11.16 8.79
N GLN A 14 13.66 11.73 9.83
CA GLN A 14 13.23 13.01 10.38
C GLN A 14 13.43 14.15 9.38
N GLN A 15 14.58 14.21 8.72
CA GLN A 15 14.86 15.18 7.65
C GLN A 15 13.87 15.01 6.49
N LEU A 16 13.59 13.76 6.08
CA LEU A 16 12.61 13.50 5.03
C LEU A 16 11.22 14.01 5.40
N LEU A 17 10.71 13.66 6.59
CA LEU A 17 9.36 13.98 7.02
C LEU A 17 9.18 15.47 7.35
N ALA A 18 10.11 16.06 8.11
CA ALA A 18 9.97 17.43 8.60
C ALA A 18 10.50 18.49 7.63
N GLU A 19 11.63 18.24 6.97
CA GLU A 19 12.27 19.25 6.13
C GLU A 19 11.83 19.12 4.67
N ARG A 20 11.93 17.91 4.09
CA ARG A 20 11.64 17.72 2.65
C ARG A 20 10.16 17.60 2.35
N TRP A 21 9.39 16.90 3.18
CA TRP A 21 7.95 16.73 2.99
C TRP A 21 7.13 17.77 3.76
N ASN A 22 7.76 18.56 4.62
CA ASN A 22 7.12 19.60 5.43
C ASN A 22 5.87 19.10 6.17
N LEU A 23 5.96 17.90 6.73
CA LEU A 23 4.84 17.27 7.44
C LEU A 23 4.89 17.60 8.93
N LYS A 24 3.71 17.73 9.51
CA LYS A 24 3.55 17.80 10.97
C LYS A 24 3.44 16.39 11.55
N PRO A 25 3.93 16.15 12.78
CA PRO A 25 3.77 14.87 13.46
C PRO A 25 2.30 14.45 13.54
N PRO A 26 1.95 13.19 13.20
CA PRO A 26 0.57 12.74 13.28
C PRO A 26 0.10 12.58 14.71
N THR A 27 -1.20 12.81 14.91
CA THR A 27 -1.89 12.51 16.16
C THR A 27 -2.49 11.10 16.15
N LEU A 28 -2.86 10.58 14.97
CA LEU A 28 -3.40 9.24 14.78
C LEU A 28 -2.76 8.60 13.55
N ILE A 29 -2.41 7.31 13.64
CA ILE A 29 -1.87 6.53 12.54
C ILE A 29 -2.75 5.31 12.32
N ILE A 30 -3.27 5.16 11.10
CA ILE A 30 -4.06 4.01 10.65
C ILE A 30 -3.24 3.27 9.60
N SER A 31 -2.81 2.06 9.94
CA SER A 31 -2.06 1.20 9.02
C SER A 31 -3.02 0.25 8.31
N ILE A 32 -3.19 0.44 6.99
CA ILE A 32 -4.01 -0.42 6.14
C ILE A 32 -3.09 -1.37 5.39
N ILE A 33 -3.27 -2.66 5.65
CA ILE A 33 -2.61 -3.74 4.94
C ILE A 33 -3.72 -4.51 4.23
N GLY A 34 -3.82 -4.35 2.92
CA GLY A 34 -4.94 -4.87 2.15
C GLY A 34 -4.48 -5.81 1.06
N SER A 35 -5.03 -7.02 1.06
CA SER A 35 -4.98 -7.93 -0.08
C SER A 35 -5.92 -7.44 -1.20
N ARG A 36 -5.84 -8.09 -2.37
CA ARG A 36 -6.78 -7.92 -3.48
C ARG A 36 -8.11 -8.61 -3.11
N VAL A 37 -8.86 -7.99 -2.21
CA VAL A 37 -10.18 -8.48 -1.76
C VAL A 37 -11.25 -7.71 -2.52
N GLU A 38 -12.20 -8.44 -3.10
CA GLU A 38 -13.46 -7.84 -3.57
C GLU A 38 -14.25 -7.34 -2.36
N VAL A 39 -14.36 -6.02 -2.26
CA VAL A 39 -15.05 -5.38 -1.14
C VAL A 39 -16.46 -5.02 -1.56
N SER A 40 -17.46 -5.51 -0.83
CA SER A 40 -18.87 -5.21 -1.09
C SER A 40 -19.14 -3.70 -1.00
N LYS A 41 -20.12 -3.19 -1.77
CA LYS A 41 -20.50 -1.77 -1.74
C LYS A 41 -20.83 -1.27 -0.32
N ARG A 42 -21.53 -2.11 0.46
CA ARG A 42 -21.87 -1.82 1.86
C ARG A 42 -20.61 -1.66 2.72
N PHE A 43 -19.66 -2.59 2.63
CA PHE A 43 -18.41 -2.50 3.37
C PHE A 43 -17.62 -1.26 2.98
N LYS A 44 -17.47 -0.98 1.67
CA LYS A 44 -16.77 0.22 1.19
C LYS A 44 -17.33 1.49 1.84
N ARG A 45 -18.66 1.65 1.84
CA ARG A 45 -19.32 2.80 2.45
C ARG A 45 -19.04 2.91 3.95
N THR A 46 -19.23 1.83 4.70
CA THR A 46 -18.98 1.82 6.15
C THR A 46 -17.51 2.10 6.47
N PHE A 47 -16.60 1.52 5.68
CA PHE A 47 -15.15 1.72 5.82
C PHE A 47 -14.75 3.17 5.58
N LYS A 48 -15.23 3.80 4.50
CA LYS A 48 -15.01 5.23 4.21
C LYS A 48 -15.52 6.10 5.35
N ASN A 49 -16.74 5.85 5.83
CA ASN A 49 -17.35 6.61 6.93
C ASN A 49 -16.55 6.47 8.23
N GLY A 50 -16.06 5.27 8.54
CA GLY A 50 -15.20 5.03 9.71
C GLY A 50 -13.87 5.80 9.63
N LEU A 51 -13.23 5.81 8.45
CA LEU A 51 -12.02 6.60 8.22
C LEU A 51 -12.28 8.10 8.36
N TRP A 52 -13.39 8.60 7.82
CA TRP A 52 -13.79 10.01 7.96
C TRP A 52 -14.00 10.41 9.42
N LYS A 53 -14.71 9.57 10.18
CA LYS A 53 -14.93 9.80 11.61
C LYS A 53 -13.63 9.80 12.41
N ALA A 54 -12.69 8.91 12.08
CA ALA A 54 -11.38 8.90 12.71
C ALA A 54 -10.53 10.14 12.37
N ALA A 55 -10.67 10.68 11.15
CA ALA A 55 -9.97 11.88 10.72
C ALA A 55 -10.57 13.20 11.24
N GLU A 56 -11.87 13.22 11.60
CA GLU A 56 -12.55 14.39 12.15
C GLU A 56 -11.89 14.91 13.44
N SER A 57 -11.44 13.99 14.30
CA SER A 57 -10.90 14.32 15.62
C SER A 57 -9.40 14.66 15.63
N ALA A 58 -8.66 14.43 14.54
CA ALA A 58 -7.19 14.42 14.58
C ALA A 58 -6.53 14.55 13.20
N GLY A 59 -5.30 15.10 13.16
CA GLY A 59 -4.41 15.02 12.00
C GLY A 59 -3.99 13.57 11.72
N CYS A 60 -4.85 12.86 10.98
CA CYS A 60 -4.78 11.41 10.80
C CYS A 60 -3.90 11.04 9.62
N TRP A 61 -3.02 10.08 9.83
CA TRP A 61 -2.18 9.49 8.79
C TRP A 61 -2.66 8.09 8.44
N ILE A 62 -2.86 7.86 7.14
CA ILE A 62 -3.11 6.54 6.59
C ILE A 62 -1.84 6.03 5.94
N ILE A 63 -1.40 4.84 6.36
CA ILE A 63 -0.27 4.14 5.75
C ILE A 63 -0.82 2.96 4.96
N SER A 64 -0.46 2.84 3.67
CA SER A 64 -0.85 1.70 2.83
C SER A 64 0.28 1.24 1.90
N ASP A 65 0.04 0.25 1.05
CA ASP A 65 1.00 -0.24 0.05
C ASP A 65 1.17 0.69 -1.18
N GLY A 66 0.46 1.82 -1.25
CA GLY A 66 0.58 2.79 -2.36
C GLY A 66 0.00 2.31 -3.71
N LEU A 67 -0.62 1.12 -3.75
CA LEU A 67 -1.10 0.50 -4.98
C LEU A 67 -2.57 0.79 -5.22
N ASP A 68 -2.95 0.84 -6.49
CA ASP A 68 -4.31 1.14 -6.94
C ASP A 68 -5.22 -0.09 -6.96
N ARG A 69 -5.32 -0.79 -5.82
CA ARG A 69 -6.11 -2.03 -5.68
C ARG A 69 -6.58 -2.27 -4.25
N GLY A 70 -7.55 -3.17 -4.10
CA GLY A 70 -8.04 -3.65 -2.81
C GLY A 70 -8.47 -2.53 -1.87
N LEU A 71 -8.18 -2.69 -0.57
CA LEU A 71 -8.52 -1.68 0.45
C LEU A 71 -7.74 -0.37 0.30
N ALA A 72 -6.53 -0.40 -0.25
CA ALA A 72 -5.74 0.81 -0.47
C ALA A 72 -6.40 1.74 -1.50
N LYS A 73 -7.05 1.19 -2.54
CA LYS A 73 -7.87 1.96 -3.48
C LYS A 73 -9.02 2.65 -2.76
N VAL A 74 -9.82 1.89 -2.01
CA VAL A 74 -10.99 2.40 -1.28
C VAL A 74 -10.61 3.45 -0.24
N ALA A 75 -9.51 3.24 0.49
CA ALA A 75 -8.98 4.22 1.43
C ALA A 75 -8.53 5.50 0.75
N GLY A 76 -7.85 5.39 -0.40
CA GLY A 76 -7.45 6.53 -1.21
C GLY A 76 -8.66 7.33 -1.70
N GLU A 77 -9.71 6.67 -2.19
CA GLU A 77 -10.97 7.35 -2.51
C GLU A 77 -11.54 8.08 -1.28
N ALA A 78 -11.60 7.42 -0.11
CA ALA A 78 -12.07 8.07 1.13
C ALA A 78 -11.28 9.33 1.47
N VAL A 79 -9.96 9.30 1.30
CA VAL A 79 -9.06 10.43 1.53
C VAL A 79 -9.31 11.55 0.52
N SER A 80 -9.53 11.22 -0.75
CA SER A 80 -9.87 12.21 -1.78
C SER A 80 -11.19 12.91 -1.46
N ASP A 81 -12.23 12.11 -1.20
CA ASP A 81 -13.57 12.58 -0.87
C ASP A 81 -13.51 13.48 0.40
N TYR A 82 -12.71 13.10 1.41
CA TYR A 82 -12.56 13.88 2.65
C TYR A 82 -11.86 15.23 2.43
N LYS A 83 -10.81 15.26 1.60
CA LYS A 83 -10.09 16.50 1.30
C LYS A 83 -10.93 17.50 0.54
N GLU A 84 -11.78 17.01 -0.35
CA GLU A 84 -12.73 17.83 -1.09
C GLU A 84 -13.75 18.47 -0.13
N ALA A 85 -14.24 17.72 0.86
CA ALA A 85 -15.22 18.20 1.83
C ALA A 85 -14.64 19.09 2.95
N TYR A 86 -13.46 18.77 3.49
CA TYR A 86 -12.93 19.36 4.74
C TYR A 86 -11.55 20.01 4.61
N GLY A 87 -10.95 19.99 3.42
CA GLY A 87 -9.62 20.56 3.14
C GLY A 87 -8.46 19.57 3.23
N LYS A 88 -7.30 19.99 2.69
CA LYS A 88 -6.17 19.10 2.36
C LYS A 88 -5.33 18.62 3.56
N ASP A 89 -5.39 19.33 4.69
CA ASP A 89 -4.38 19.19 5.76
C ASP A 89 -4.76 18.22 6.88
N ARG A 90 -6.00 17.73 6.89
CA ARG A 90 -6.53 16.89 7.98
C ARG A 90 -6.21 15.40 7.80
N MET A 91 -6.05 14.94 6.57
CA MET A 91 -5.87 13.53 6.26
C MET A 91 -4.70 13.31 5.30
N THR A 92 -3.62 12.73 5.82
CA THR A 92 -2.40 12.44 5.05
C THR A 92 -2.34 10.96 4.70
N MET A 93 -2.16 10.63 3.41
CA MET A 93 -1.97 9.24 2.98
C MET A 93 -0.55 9.03 2.46
N VAL A 94 0.14 8.05 3.03
CA VAL A 94 1.49 7.63 2.66
C VAL A 94 1.48 6.19 2.15
N GLY A 95 2.01 5.96 0.95
CA GLY A 95 2.11 4.64 0.34
C GLY A 95 3.54 4.11 0.40
N ILE A 96 3.71 2.85 0.77
CA ILE A 96 5.00 2.15 0.77
C ILE A 96 4.91 0.99 -0.20
N ALA A 97 5.50 1.17 -1.37
CA ALA A 97 5.43 0.23 -2.47
C ALA A 97 6.81 -0.36 -2.80
N THR A 98 6.82 -1.58 -3.32
CA THR A 98 8.03 -2.19 -3.89
C THR A 98 8.25 -1.65 -5.30
N TYR A 99 9.44 -1.11 -5.59
CA TYR A 99 9.75 -0.46 -6.86
C TYR A 99 9.60 -1.41 -8.06
N GLU A 100 10.09 -2.64 -7.95
CA GLU A 100 10.08 -3.66 -9.00
C GLU A 100 8.67 -4.18 -9.33
N LYS A 101 7.71 -3.90 -8.46
CA LYS A 101 6.30 -4.29 -8.66
C LYS A 101 5.48 -3.14 -9.22
N LEU A 102 6.08 -2.02 -9.59
CA LEU A 102 5.36 -0.87 -10.14
C LEU A 102 5.17 -0.99 -11.64
N ALA A 103 3.94 -0.73 -12.09
CA ALA A 103 3.69 -0.44 -13.48
C ALA A 103 4.38 0.88 -13.85
N PHE A 104 4.97 0.92 -15.05
CA PHE A 104 5.70 2.08 -15.58
C PHE A 104 6.94 2.49 -14.78
N GLN A 105 7.64 1.52 -14.15
CA GLN A 105 8.89 1.77 -13.43
C GLN A 105 9.95 2.50 -14.28
N ASP A 106 9.95 2.30 -15.59
CA ASP A 106 10.93 2.92 -16.50
C ASP A 106 10.79 4.44 -16.57
N LEU A 107 9.59 4.97 -16.33
CA LEU A 107 9.37 6.42 -16.25
C LEU A 107 10.12 7.01 -15.05
N PHE A 108 10.11 6.31 -13.92
CA PHE A 108 10.83 6.72 -12.71
C PHE A 108 12.35 6.61 -12.90
N SER A 109 12.82 5.52 -13.51
CA SER A 109 14.24 5.34 -13.85
C SER A 109 14.75 6.45 -14.77
N SER A 110 13.98 6.77 -15.81
CA SER A 110 14.36 7.78 -16.81
C SER A 110 14.38 9.18 -16.21
N ALA A 111 13.36 9.52 -15.41
CA ALA A 111 13.29 10.81 -14.75
C ALA A 111 14.42 11.02 -13.72
N MET A 112 14.82 9.97 -13.00
CA MET A 112 15.97 10.04 -12.09
C MET A 112 17.31 10.26 -12.82
N LYS A 113 17.49 9.65 -14.00
CA LYS A 113 18.71 9.86 -14.82
C LYS A 113 18.82 11.26 -15.40
N GLN A 114 17.69 11.91 -15.68
CA GLN A 114 17.64 13.27 -16.25
C GLN A 114 17.84 14.37 -15.19
N SER A 115 17.69 14.05 -13.91
CA SER A 115 17.88 15.02 -12.83
C SER A 115 19.35 15.43 -12.70
N ARG A 116 19.68 16.67 -13.10
CA ARG A 116 21.04 17.23 -13.05
C ARG A 116 21.49 17.69 -11.66
N SER A 117 20.57 17.81 -10.71
CA SER A 117 20.87 18.15 -9.30
C SER A 117 20.09 17.23 -8.34
N LYS A 118 20.59 17.05 -7.11
CA LYS A 118 19.92 16.21 -6.09
C LYS A 118 18.64 16.84 -5.53
N ASP A 119 18.44 18.14 -5.70
CA ASP A 119 17.37 18.89 -5.04
C ASP A 119 16.34 19.51 -6.00
N SER A 120 16.52 19.35 -7.32
CA SER A 120 15.53 19.78 -8.31
C SER A 120 14.28 18.89 -8.25
N PRO A 121 13.06 19.46 -8.31
CA PRO A 121 11.84 18.68 -8.33
C PRO A 121 11.74 17.89 -9.64
N ILE A 122 11.61 16.56 -9.53
CA ILE A 122 11.44 15.67 -10.68
C ILE A 122 9.96 15.57 -11.02
N VAL A 123 9.58 16.02 -12.22
CA VAL A 123 8.21 15.92 -12.73
C VAL A 123 8.08 14.69 -13.62
N ILE A 124 7.16 13.78 -13.26
CA ILE A 124 6.88 12.56 -14.03
C ILE A 124 5.44 12.61 -14.51
N LYS A 125 5.24 12.51 -15.83
CA LYS A 125 3.91 12.35 -16.41
C LYS A 125 3.50 10.88 -16.32
N TYR A 126 2.63 10.55 -15.37
CA TYR A 126 2.11 9.20 -15.21
C TYR A 126 0.92 8.99 -16.18
N PRO A 127 0.87 7.88 -16.94
CA PRO A 127 -0.23 7.63 -17.88
C PRO A 127 -1.59 7.64 -17.17
N PRO A 128 -2.69 8.05 -17.81
CA PRO A 128 -4.03 7.91 -17.23
C PRO A 128 -4.40 6.42 -17.07
N ARG A 129 -5.44 6.16 -16.27
CA ARG A 129 -6.08 4.84 -16.27
C ARG A 129 -6.75 4.66 -17.64
N MET A 130 -6.58 3.50 -18.27
CA MET A 130 -7.49 3.11 -19.34
C MET A 130 -8.85 2.84 -18.67
N SER A 131 -9.95 3.19 -19.32
CA SER A 131 -11.32 3.17 -18.77
C SER A 131 -11.66 1.88 -18.02
N ASP A 132 -12.55 1.97 -17.04
CA ASP A 132 -12.92 0.92 -16.07
C ASP A 132 -13.55 -0.37 -16.69
N GLU A 133 -13.53 -0.55 -18.02
CA GLU A 133 -14.10 -1.72 -18.72
C GLU A 133 -13.19 -2.96 -18.75
N GLU A 134 -11.94 -2.87 -18.31
CA GLU A 134 -11.11 -4.06 -18.01
C GLU A 134 -11.17 -4.42 -16.52
N SER A 135 -12.37 -4.41 -15.91
CA SER A 135 -12.60 -5.13 -14.65
C SER A 135 -12.82 -6.62 -14.93
N ASN A 136 -11.86 -7.28 -15.60
CA ASN A 136 -11.74 -8.73 -15.47
C ASN A 136 -11.12 -9.01 -14.10
N ASP A 137 -11.93 -8.84 -13.06
CA ASP A 137 -11.75 -9.55 -11.79
C ASP A 137 -12.04 -11.03 -12.05
N GLU A 138 -11.17 -11.68 -12.83
CA GLU A 138 -10.98 -13.11 -12.72
C GLU A 138 -10.42 -13.37 -11.32
N GLY A 139 -11.32 -13.58 -10.36
CA GLY A 139 -11.38 -14.75 -9.48
C GLY A 139 -10.12 -15.23 -8.77
N LEU A 140 -9.06 -14.43 -8.67
CA LEU A 140 -7.87 -14.78 -7.91
C LEU A 140 -8.08 -14.42 -6.45
N SER A 141 -8.87 -15.28 -5.79
CA SER A 141 -8.86 -15.46 -4.33
C SER A 141 -7.42 -15.48 -3.82
N ALA A 142 -7.06 -14.48 -3.02
CA ALA A 142 -5.74 -14.37 -2.46
C ALA A 142 -5.62 -15.32 -1.26
N GLN A 143 -4.85 -16.40 -1.45
CA GLN A 143 -4.18 -17.07 -0.33
C GLN A 143 -3.36 -16.00 0.41
N SER A 144 -3.68 -15.83 1.67
CA SER A 144 -3.04 -14.90 2.58
C SER A 144 -1.53 -15.14 2.63
N SER A 145 -0.70 -14.11 2.46
CA SER A 145 0.73 -14.19 2.79
C SER A 145 0.98 -14.18 4.31
N LEU A 146 -0.07 -14.32 5.13
CA LEU A 146 -0.03 -14.74 6.53
C LEU A 146 -0.39 -16.23 6.63
N ASP A 147 0.27 -17.09 5.87
CA ASP A 147 0.37 -18.51 6.26
C ASP A 147 1.24 -18.55 7.53
N LEU A 148 0.63 -18.27 8.67
CA LEU A 148 1.22 -18.50 9.98
C LEU A 148 1.29 -20.03 10.15
N PRO A 149 2.48 -20.62 10.38
CA PRO A 149 2.68 -22.07 10.33
C PRO A 149 1.92 -22.88 11.40
N TYR A 150 1.14 -22.22 12.26
CA TYR A 150 0.48 -22.82 13.41
C TYR A 150 -1.05 -22.92 13.29
N TRP A 151 -1.67 -22.49 12.18
CA TRP A 151 -3.13 -22.59 12.02
C TRP A 151 -3.51 -23.75 11.09
N PRO A 152 -4.18 -24.81 11.58
CA PRO A 152 -4.68 -25.88 10.70
C PRO A 152 -5.83 -25.36 9.83
N LYS A 153 -5.74 -25.56 8.51
CA LYS A 153 -6.85 -25.32 7.59
C LYS A 153 -7.89 -26.44 7.79
N GLN A 154 -8.94 -26.16 8.57
CA GLN A 154 -10.05 -27.10 8.69
C GLN A 154 -10.85 -27.09 7.37
N SER A 155 -10.97 -28.29 6.81
CA SER A 155 -11.57 -28.69 5.53
C SER A 155 -12.88 -27.98 5.17
N LEU A 156 -12.88 -27.25 4.05
CA LEU A 156 -14.06 -26.81 3.30
C LEU A 156 -14.03 -27.30 1.84
N GLU A 157 -13.34 -28.42 1.59
CA GLU A 157 -13.29 -29.10 0.27
C GLU A 157 -13.92 -30.50 0.31
N ALA A 158 -14.98 -30.68 1.09
CA ALA A 158 -15.86 -31.83 0.97
C ALA A 158 -17.25 -31.33 0.59
N ASN A 159 -17.78 -31.82 -0.52
CA ASN A 159 -19.14 -31.61 -1.07
C ASN A 159 -19.30 -30.56 -2.18
N LYS A 160 -18.65 -30.80 -3.33
CA LYS A 160 -19.27 -30.59 -4.66
C LYS A 160 -18.73 -31.63 -5.66
N ALA A 161 -19.17 -32.87 -5.51
CA ALA A 161 -19.09 -33.87 -6.57
C ALA A 161 -20.50 -34.46 -6.75
N SER A 162 -21.28 -33.88 -7.66
CA SER A 162 -22.53 -34.47 -8.16
C SER A 162 -22.24 -35.09 -9.51
N THR A 163 -22.20 -36.42 -9.56
CA THR A 163 -22.02 -37.21 -10.78
C THR A 163 -23.39 -37.53 -11.37
N THR A 164 -23.71 -37.00 -12.55
CA THR A 164 -24.82 -37.50 -13.39
C THR A 164 -24.27 -38.50 -14.41
N LYS A 165 -24.88 -39.69 -14.51
CA LYS A 165 -24.51 -40.77 -15.45
C LYS A 165 -25.53 -40.82 -16.58
N ASP A 166 -25.07 -40.80 -17.82
CA ASP A 166 -25.88 -41.14 -18.99
C ASP A 166 -25.68 -42.60 -19.42
N THR A 167 -26.74 -43.15 -20.02
CA THR A 167 -26.95 -44.54 -20.40
C THR A 167 -26.15 -44.94 -21.65
N GLN A 168 -24.83 -45.04 -21.51
CA GLN A 168 -23.93 -45.84 -22.36
C GLN A 168 -22.54 -45.70 -21.75
N GLY A 169 -21.99 -46.78 -21.19
CA GLY A 169 -20.76 -46.76 -20.38
C GLY A 169 -19.52 -46.26 -21.11
N LYS A 170 -19.34 -44.94 -21.18
CA LYS A 170 -18.10 -44.26 -21.52
C LYS A 170 -17.89 -43.10 -20.55
N ASN A 171 -16.79 -43.15 -19.79
CA ASN A 171 -16.33 -42.02 -19.00
C ASN A 171 -15.85 -40.92 -19.95
N VAL A 172 -16.59 -39.81 -20.03
CA VAL A 172 -16.11 -38.60 -20.71
C VAL A 172 -15.32 -37.79 -19.69
N ASN A 173 -13.99 -37.85 -19.78
CA ASN A 173 -13.12 -36.94 -19.07
C ASN A 173 -13.20 -35.56 -19.74
N ILE A 174 -14.02 -34.65 -19.22
CA ILE A 174 -13.97 -33.23 -19.60
C ILE A 174 -12.68 -32.66 -18.99
N THR A 175 -11.61 -32.67 -19.78
CA THR A 175 -10.35 -31.96 -19.50
C THR A 175 -10.40 -30.60 -20.17
N ASP A 176 -11.37 -29.76 -19.80
CA ASP A 176 -11.37 -28.35 -20.17
C ASP A 176 -10.67 -27.52 -19.10
N GLY A 177 -9.36 -27.72 -19.01
CA GLY A 177 -8.44 -26.78 -18.40
C GLY A 177 -7.54 -26.26 -19.50
N LYS A 178 -7.88 -25.12 -20.12
CA LYS A 178 -6.95 -24.40 -21.00
C LYS A 178 -5.68 -24.11 -20.18
N GLU A 179 -4.61 -24.85 -20.44
CA GLU A 179 -3.28 -24.50 -19.94
C GLU A 179 -2.88 -23.16 -20.56
N LEU A 180 -2.99 -22.10 -19.75
CA LEU A 180 -2.52 -20.77 -20.09
C LEU A 180 -1.01 -20.83 -20.36
N THR A 181 -0.61 -20.49 -21.59
CA THR A 181 0.79 -20.39 -22.03
C THR A 181 1.67 -19.68 -21.00
N GLN A 182 2.91 -20.15 -20.84
CA GLN A 182 3.91 -19.62 -19.90
C GLN A 182 4.13 -18.09 -20.01
N SER A 183 3.88 -17.51 -21.19
CA SER A 183 3.86 -16.07 -21.44
C SER A 183 2.70 -15.33 -20.74
N GLN A 184 1.53 -15.96 -20.57
CA GLN A 184 0.39 -15.43 -19.82
C GLN A 184 0.60 -15.57 -18.29
N ARG A 185 1.25 -16.64 -17.83
CA ARG A 185 1.70 -16.80 -16.43
C ARG A 185 2.74 -15.74 -16.01
N MET A 186 3.50 -15.22 -16.99
CA MET A 186 4.54 -14.21 -16.84
C MET A 186 4.09 -12.78 -17.21
N ARG A 187 2.79 -12.46 -17.21
CA ARG A 187 2.33 -11.08 -16.93
C ARG A 187 2.69 -10.78 -15.46
N LYS A 188 3.99 -10.52 -15.24
CA LYS A 188 4.61 -10.11 -13.98
C LYS A 188 3.69 -9.07 -13.35
N ARG A 189 3.27 -9.34 -12.10
CA ARG A 189 2.26 -8.60 -11.32
C ARG A 189 2.74 -7.16 -11.03
N HIS A 190 2.83 -6.33 -12.07
CA HIS A 190 3.10 -4.91 -11.95
C HIS A 190 1.79 -4.21 -11.63
N PHE A 191 1.80 -3.38 -10.60
CA PHE A 191 0.63 -2.68 -10.11
C PHE A 191 0.80 -1.18 -10.33
N ARG A 192 -0.30 -0.52 -10.69
CA ARG A 192 -0.32 0.93 -10.81
C ARG A 192 -0.30 1.57 -9.43
N LEU A 193 0.34 2.73 -9.33
CA LEU A 193 0.27 3.56 -8.15
C LEU A 193 -1.12 4.20 -8.06
N ASN A 194 -1.62 4.35 -6.83
CA ASN A 194 -2.87 5.04 -6.59
C ASN A 194 -2.63 6.55 -6.56
N GLN A 195 -3.43 7.28 -7.34
CA GLN A 195 -3.36 8.73 -7.49
C GLN A 195 -3.71 9.51 -6.21
N ASN A 196 -4.43 8.88 -5.27
CA ASN A 196 -4.94 9.55 -4.07
C ASN A 196 -3.90 9.59 -2.93
N HIS A 197 -2.78 8.90 -3.07
CA HIS A 197 -1.65 8.97 -2.14
C HIS A 197 -0.87 10.26 -2.32
N GLN A 198 -0.77 11.09 -1.28
CA GLN A 198 0.05 12.31 -1.33
C GLN A 198 1.54 12.01 -1.34
N PHE A 199 1.95 11.02 -0.55
CA PHE A 199 3.36 10.68 -0.37
C PHE A 199 3.58 9.22 -0.70
N LEU A 200 4.73 8.94 -1.33
CA LEU A 200 5.09 7.59 -1.77
C LEU A 200 6.54 7.31 -1.43
N LEU A 201 6.76 6.17 -0.78
CA LEU A 201 8.05 5.55 -0.50
C LEU A 201 8.20 4.33 -1.41
N LEU A 202 9.15 4.39 -2.32
CA LEU A 202 9.44 3.31 -3.26
C LEU A 202 10.66 2.55 -2.75
N VAL A 203 10.48 1.31 -2.34
CA VAL A 203 11.52 0.46 -1.75
C VAL A 203 12.08 -0.47 -2.82
N ASP A 204 13.38 -0.42 -3.04
CA ASP A 204 14.07 -1.33 -3.95
C ASP A 204 14.25 -2.71 -3.31
N GLN A 205 14.05 -3.78 -4.07
CA GLN A 205 14.46 -5.13 -3.68
C GLN A 205 15.97 -5.29 -3.78
N LEU A 206 16.57 -5.96 -2.79
CA LEU A 206 17.96 -6.39 -2.89
C LEU A 206 18.04 -7.60 -3.82
N SER A 207 18.95 -7.56 -4.79
CA SER A 207 19.29 -8.71 -5.63
C SER A 207 20.23 -9.66 -4.87
N GLU A 208 19.75 -10.28 -3.79
CA GLU A 208 20.53 -11.29 -3.05
C GLU A 208 19.94 -12.70 -3.25
N SER A 209 20.84 -13.69 -3.36
CA SER A 209 20.56 -15.06 -3.83
C SER A 209 19.88 -15.98 -2.80
N SER A 210 19.80 -15.59 -1.52
CA SER A 210 19.19 -16.42 -0.48
C SER A 210 17.67 -16.21 -0.39
N LEU A 211 16.89 -17.27 -0.62
CA LEU A 211 15.42 -17.29 -0.51
C LEU A 211 14.92 -16.94 0.90
N GLU A 212 15.68 -17.25 1.95
CA GLU A 212 15.29 -16.99 3.36
C GLU A 212 15.55 -15.53 3.78
N LYS A 213 16.53 -14.85 3.17
CA LYS A 213 16.79 -13.41 3.38
C LYS A 213 15.98 -12.49 2.46
N LYS A 214 15.25 -13.04 1.48
CA LYS A 214 14.15 -12.35 0.77
C LYS A 214 12.95 -12.06 1.66
N ARG A 215 13.11 -11.99 3.00
CA ARG A 215 12.12 -11.35 3.88
C ARG A 215 11.75 -10.02 3.24
N ASN A 216 10.46 -9.84 2.98
CA ASN A 216 9.94 -8.72 2.20
C ASN A 216 10.49 -7.40 2.76
N ARG A 217 11.55 -6.86 2.13
CA ARG A 217 12.21 -5.62 2.54
C ARG A 217 11.22 -4.47 2.66
N CYS A 218 10.19 -4.47 1.82
CA CYS A 218 9.06 -3.56 1.89
C CYS A 218 8.31 -3.64 3.24
N LEU A 219 8.12 -4.84 3.81
CA LEU A 219 7.52 -5.02 5.13
C LEU A 219 8.45 -4.52 6.23
N GLU A 220 9.74 -4.85 6.17
CA GLU A 220 10.72 -4.34 7.14
C GLU A 220 10.77 -2.81 7.12
N MET A 221 10.85 -2.22 5.93
CA MET A 221 10.84 -0.78 5.73
C MET A 221 9.56 -0.14 6.23
N ARG A 222 8.42 -0.79 6.05
CA ARG A 222 7.14 -0.31 6.59
C ARG A 222 7.11 -0.34 8.12
N ILE A 223 7.51 -1.45 8.74
CA ILE A 223 7.60 -1.56 10.20
C ILE A 223 8.54 -0.48 10.75
N LEU A 224 9.69 -0.27 10.10
CA LEU A 224 10.65 0.75 10.50
C LEU A 224 10.07 2.17 10.38
N PHE A 225 9.35 2.43 9.28
CA PHE A 225 8.69 3.72 9.05
C PHE A 225 7.61 4.00 10.10
N GLU A 226 6.71 3.03 10.34
CA GLU A 226 5.66 3.13 11.35
C GLU A 226 6.24 3.39 12.74
N ARG A 227 7.27 2.63 13.15
CA ARG A 227 7.99 2.86 14.41
C ARG A 227 8.58 4.26 14.49
N THR A 228 9.18 4.72 13.40
CA THR A 228 9.82 6.04 13.35
C THR A 228 8.80 7.15 13.52
N ILE A 229 7.67 7.10 12.82
CA ILE A 229 6.59 8.08 12.95
C ILE A 229 6.02 8.08 14.37
N VAL A 230 5.77 6.90 14.96
CA VAL A 230 5.29 6.81 16.35
C VAL A 230 6.26 7.49 17.31
N THR A 231 7.57 7.27 17.15
CA THR A 231 8.56 7.95 18.00
C THR A 231 8.64 9.45 17.73
N TRP A 232 8.44 9.88 16.48
CA TRP A 232 8.47 11.29 16.10
C TRP A 232 7.27 12.06 16.67
N ALA A 233 6.08 11.45 16.66
CA ALA A 233 4.89 11.99 17.33
C ALA A 233 5.10 12.16 18.85
N LYS A 234 5.63 11.13 19.53
CA LYS A 234 5.93 11.20 20.98
C LYS A 234 6.94 12.28 21.34
N VAL A 235 8.04 12.37 20.59
CA VAL A 235 9.08 13.40 20.81
C VAL A 235 8.52 14.80 20.62
N SER A 236 7.61 14.98 19.67
CA SER A 236 6.99 16.28 19.41
C SER A 236 6.05 16.70 20.53
N ALA A 237 5.28 15.78 21.10
CA ALA A 237 4.47 16.03 22.29
C ALA A 237 5.34 16.42 23.51
N LEU A 238 6.48 15.73 23.70
CA LEU A 238 7.44 16.08 24.77
C LEU A 238 8.10 17.44 24.56
N ARG A 239 8.43 17.81 23.31
CA ARG A 239 9.00 19.14 22.98
C ARG A 239 7.99 20.27 23.17
N LEU A 240 6.73 20.07 22.80
CA LEU A 240 5.65 21.02 23.05
C LEU A 240 5.43 21.24 24.55
N ASN A 241 5.44 20.17 25.35
CA ASN A 241 5.33 20.29 26.81
C ASN A 241 6.54 21.01 27.41
N PHE A 242 7.77 20.76 26.92
CA PHE A 242 8.98 21.42 27.41
C PHE A 242 8.98 22.93 27.10
N TRP A 243 8.51 23.34 25.91
CA TRP A 243 8.36 24.75 25.55
C TRP A 243 7.18 25.44 26.26
N ALA A 244 6.06 24.73 26.48
CA ALA A 244 4.94 25.26 27.26
C ALA A 244 5.32 25.50 28.73
N VAL A 245 6.13 24.61 29.32
CA VAL A 245 6.66 24.78 30.68
C VAL A 245 7.63 25.96 30.74
N LEU A 246 8.54 26.11 29.77
CA LEU A 246 9.47 27.26 29.73
C LEU A 246 8.77 28.60 29.50
N SER A 247 7.71 28.64 28.68
CA SER A 247 6.90 29.86 28.46
C SER A 247 6.19 30.34 29.73
N HIS A 248 5.96 29.46 30.70
CA HIS A 248 5.34 29.81 31.98
C HIS A 248 6.34 30.30 33.03
N TYR A 249 7.64 30.11 32.79
CA TYR A 249 8.73 30.54 33.68
C TYR A 249 9.45 31.82 33.18
N PHE A 250 9.16 32.29 31.97
CA PHE A 250 9.77 33.48 31.36
C PHE A 250 8.77 34.60 31.04
N ASN A 251 7.65 34.67 31.76
CA ASN A 251 6.75 35.83 31.79
C ASN A 251 6.55 36.30 33.23
#